data_AF-A0A7C7SVM2-F1
#
_entry.id   AF-A0A7C7SVM2-F1
#
_cell.length_a   1.000
_cell.length_b   1.000
_cell.length_c   1.000
_cell.angle_alpha   90.00
_cell.angle_beta   90.00
_cell.angle_gamma   90.00
#
_symmetry.space_group_name_H-M   'P 1'
#
loop_
_entity.id
_entity.type
_entity.pdbx_description
1 polymer ?
#
loop_
_entity_poly.entity_id
_entity_poly.type
_entity_poly.pdbx_seq_one_letter_code
_entity_poly.pdbx_strand_id
1 'polypeptide(L)'
;MTNSTQTFDHPDGGCEIVRVLDRDVAEQFDKRDPLAYEASIRWLVPLECLDFVRVRMIRSAQSRRGRLRLGTYDAMVVGYAILQEDAPKHRATNGYCRRVFYLSTEDFETNLNAFPVEAIDPKAVLPSVAGGPPPYEHYENGYPPYMRRSEVIERKQNLDLQTADMGVGGVPITATSP
;
A
#
# COMPACT_ATOMS: atom_id res chain seq x y z
N MET A 1 -9.23 24.05 4.59
CA MET A 1 -7.76 23.93 4.73
C MET A 1 -7.38 22.49 4.42
N THR A 2 -6.46 22.26 3.48
CA THR A 2 -6.15 20.94 2.93
C THR A 2 -5.06 20.26 3.75
N ASN A 3 -5.35 19.08 4.31
CA ASN A 3 -4.37 18.19 4.90
C ASN A 3 -3.46 17.70 3.76
N SER A 4 -2.35 18.41 3.50
CA SER A 4 -1.45 18.06 2.40
C SER A 4 -0.55 16.90 2.80
N THR A 5 -0.16 16.08 1.83
CA THR A 5 0.76 14.96 2.04
C THR A 5 1.92 15.03 1.06
N GLN A 6 3.07 14.49 1.47
CA GLN A 6 4.24 14.27 0.62
C GLN A 6 4.61 12.79 0.66
N THR A 7 5.02 12.24 -0.48
CA THR A 7 5.47 10.85 -0.58
C THR A 7 6.99 10.82 -0.72
N PHE A 8 7.63 9.97 0.07
CA PHE A 8 9.08 9.75 0.03
C PHE A 8 9.35 8.28 -0.26
N ASP A 9 10.11 8.01 -1.31
CA ASP A 9 10.56 6.65 -1.62
C ASP A 9 11.71 6.24 -0.71
N HIS A 10 11.77 4.96 -0.37
CA HIS A 10 12.83 4.39 0.46
C HIS A 10 13.69 3.42 -0.36
N PRO A 11 14.98 3.26 -0.01
CA PRO A 11 15.90 2.37 -0.74
C PRO A 11 15.50 0.89 -0.76
N ASP A 12 14.60 0.46 0.14
CA ASP A 12 14.08 -0.90 0.21
C ASP A 12 12.88 -1.13 -0.74
N GLY A 13 12.53 -0.15 -1.58
CA GLY A 13 11.44 -0.22 -2.55
C GLY A 13 10.06 0.11 -1.98
N GLY A 14 9.93 0.34 -0.67
CA GLY A 14 8.70 0.88 -0.10
C GLY A 14 8.64 2.40 -0.20
N CYS A 15 7.51 3.01 0.15
CA CYS A 15 7.40 4.46 0.28
C CYS A 15 6.86 4.88 1.65
N GLU A 16 6.89 6.17 1.95
CA GLU A 16 6.29 6.76 3.14
C GLU A 16 5.48 8.00 2.75
N ILE A 17 4.19 7.98 3.08
CA ILE A 17 3.29 9.12 2.87
C ILE A 17 3.27 9.92 4.18
N VAL A 18 3.93 11.06 4.16
CA VAL A 18 4.10 11.95 5.31
C VAL A 18 3.05 13.05 5.27
N ARG A 19 2.45 13.30 6.42
CA ARG A 19 1.53 14.40 6.62
C ARG A 19 2.30 15.72 6.67
N VAL A 20 1.90 16.69 5.84
CA VAL A 20 2.37 18.06 5.90
C VAL A 20 1.29 18.89 6.58
N LEU A 21 1.45 19.06 7.90
CA LEU A 21 0.60 19.92 8.70
C LEU A 21 1.00 21.37 8.51
N ASP A 22 0.02 22.22 8.24
CA ASP A 22 0.14 23.63 8.62
C ASP A 22 -0.06 23.73 10.14
N ARG A 23 0.71 24.59 10.83
CA ARG A 23 0.80 24.60 12.31
C ARG A 23 -0.57 24.79 12.99
N ASP A 24 -1.51 25.43 12.30
CA ASP A 24 -2.83 25.78 12.83
C ASP A 24 -3.90 24.67 12.66
N VAL A 25 -3.57 23.57 11.97
CA VAL A 25 -4.54 22.49 11.64
C VAL A 25 -4.53 21.37 12.69
N ALA A 26 -3.43 21.19 13.42
CA ALA A 26 -3.25 20.09 14.38
C ALA A 26 -4.29 20.09 15.53
N GLU A 27 -4.82 21.27 15.90
CA GLU A 27 -5.75 21.41 17.02
C GLU A 27 -7.19 20.98 16.73
N GLN A 28 -7.56 20.72 15.46
CA GLN A 28 -8.94 20.45 15.05
C GLN A 28 -9.35 18.97 15.03
N PHE A 29 -8.44 18.03 15.30
CA PHE A 29 -8.77 16.60 15.24
C PHE A 29 -9.44 16.12 16.52
N ASP A 30 -10.40 15.19 16.36
CA ASP A 30 -10.98 14.49 17.49
C ASP A 30 -9.88 13.64 18.17
N LYS A 31 -9.41 14.10 19.32
CA LYS A 31 -8.38 13.41 20.13
C LYS A 31 -8.80 12.01 20.59
N ARG A 32 -10.06 11.64 20.41
CA ARG A 32 -10.56 10.27 20.66
C ARG A 32 -10.33 9.35 19.48
N ASP A 33 -10.12 9.87 18.27
CA ASP A 33 -9.79 9.11 17.09
C ASP A 33 -8.29 8.78 17.06
N PRO A 34 -7.88 7.50 17.13
CA PRO A 34 -6.49 7.10 17.03
C PRO A 34 -5.80 7.55 15.72
N LEU A 35 -6.55 7.73 14.62
CA LEU A 35 -6.00 8.13 13.33
C LEU A 35 -5.53 9.60 13.34
N ALA A 36 -6.08 10.44 14.22
CA ALA A 36 -5.66 11.82 14.39
C ALA A 36 -4.17 11.98 14.69
N TYR A 37 -3.59 10.96 15.36
CA TYR A 37 -2.21 10.97 15.84
C TYR A 37 -1.21 10.42 14.82
N GLU A 38 -1.61 10.11 13.60
CA GLU A 38 -0.70 9.61 12.58
C GLU A 38 0.11 10.76 11.99
N ALA A 39 1.44 10.58 11.99
CA ALA A 39 2.39 11.48 11.33
C ALA A 39 2.64 11.06 9.88
N SER A 40 2.73 9.75 9.64
CA SER A 40 2.95 9.19 8.31
C SER A 40 2.46 7.75 8.22
N ILE A 41 2.28 7.27 6.98
CA ILE A 41 2.04 5.86 6.66
C ILE A 41 3.27 5.33 5.93
N ARG A 42 3.90 4.31 6.51
CA ARG A 42 5.06 3.61 5.93
C ARG A 42 4.58 2.34 5.23
N TRP A 43 4.81 2.27 3.93
CA TRP A 43 4.62 1.08 3.11
C TRP A 43 5.94 0.32 2.98
N LEU A 44 5.91 -0.99 3.21
CA LEU A 44 7.09 -1.88 3.14
C LEU A 44 7.25 -2.53 1.77
N VAL A 45 6.26 -2.36 0.89
CA VAL A 45 6.25 -2.81 -0.48
C VAL A 45 5.78 -1.66 -1.38
N PRO A 46 6.12 -1.65 -2.67
CA PRO A 46 5.64 -0.64 -3.60
C PRO A 46 4.10 -0.62 -3.66
N LEU A 47 3.51 0.58 -3.71
CA LEU A 47 2.05 0.77 -3.71
C LEU A 47 1.38 0.25 -4.98
N GLU A 48 2.07 0.35 -6.11
CA GLU A 48 1.67 -0.20 -7.41
C GLU A 48 1.55 -1.72 -7.41
N CYS A 49 2.18 -2.40 -6.44
CA CYS A 49 2.10 -3.83 -6.23
C CYS A 49 0.98 -4.22 -5.24
N LEU A 50 0.13 -3.29 -4.82
CA LEU A 50 -0.97 -3.55 -3.90
C LEU A 50 -2.31 -3.12 -4.53
N ASP A 51 -3.16 -4.10 -4.84
CA ASP A 51 -4.51 -3.84 -5.37
C ASP A 51 -5.49 -3.54 -4.24
N PHE A 52 -5.25 -4.13 -3.07
CA PHE A 52 -5.96 -3.87 -1.82
C PHE A 52 -5.07 -4.20 -0.63
N VAL A 53 -5.50 -3.78 0.56
CA VAL A 53 -4.95 -4.22 1.84
C VAL A 53 -6.06 -4.45 2.87
N ARG A 54 -5.77 -5.22 3.90
CA ARG A 54 -6.57 -5.26 5.13
C ARG A 54 -5.98 -4.35 6.18
N VAL A 55 -6.82 -3.84 7.07
CA VAL A 55 -6.42 -2.91 8.14
C VAL A 55 -6.67 -3.52 9.52
N ARG A 56 -5.72 -3.35 10.44
CA ARG A 56 -5.91 -3.70 11.85
C ARG A 56 -5.40 -2.59 12.77
N MET A 57 -6.18 -2.27 13.80
CA MET A 57 -5.74 -1.41 14.90
C MET A 57 -5.01 -2.23 15.96
N ILE A 58 -3.70 -2.00 16.11
CA ILE A 58 -2.90 -2.58 17.19
C ILE A 58 -2.86 -1.60 18.35
N ARG A 59 -3.37 -2.00 19.53
CA ARG A 59 -3.45 -1.14 20.74
C ARG A 59 -2.30 -1.34 21.72
N SER A 60 -1.39 -2.27 21.44
CA SER A 60 -0.31 -2.70 22.33
C SER A 60 1.09 -2.43 21.76
N ALA A 61 1.20 -1.56 20.74
CA ALA A 61 2.49 -1.24 20.14
C ALA A 61 3.41 -0.56 21.16
N GLN A 62 4.64 -1.07 21.31
CA GLN A 62 5.58 -0.54 22.30
C GLN A 62 6.34 0.72 21.83
N SER A 63 6.27 1.01 20.53
CA SER A 63 6.90 2.17 19.90
C SER A 63 5.92 2.90 18.98
N ARG A 64 6.07 4.23 18.90
CA ARG A 64 5.35 5.10 17.97
C ARG A 64 5.83 4.97 16.52
N ARG A 65 7.08 4.55 16.31
CA ARG A 65 7.75 4.58 14.99
C ARG A 65 8.27 3.23 14.52
N GLY A 66 8.68 2.35 15.44
CA GLY A 66 9.31 1.08 15.11
C GLY A 66 8.44 0.17 14.25
N ARG A 67 9.06 -0.73 13.48
CA ARG A 67 8.36 -1.69 12.62
C ARG A 67 7.37 -2.52 13.44
N LEU A 68 6.15 -2.66 12.96
CA LEU A 68 5.15 -3.54 13.56
C LEU A 68 5.25 -4.94 12.96
N ARG A 69 4.97 -5.94 13.78
CA ARG A 69 4.78 -7.33 13.36
C ARG A 69 3.39 -7.76 13.82
N LEU A 70 2.67 -8.46 12.97
CA LEU A 70 1.52 -9.21 13.43
C LEU A 70 2.03 -10.48 14.11
N GLY A 71 1.43 -10.85 15.24
CA GLY A 71 1.78 -12.07 15.97
C GLY A 71 1.26 -13.35 15.32
N THR A 72 0.59 -13.25 14.18
CA THR A 72 -0.01 -14.37 13.44
C THR A 72 0.88 -14.71 12.24
N TYR A 73 1.22 -15.99 12.06
CA TYR A 73 2.07 -16.45 10.96
C TYR A 73 1.42 -16.31 9.58
N ASP A 74 0.09 -16.25 9.52
CA ASP A 74 -0.68 -16.21 8.28
C ASP A 74 -0.96 -14.79 7.76
N ALA A 75 -0.13 -13.81 8.11
CA ALA A 75 -0.29 -12.44 7.67
C ALA A 75 1.04 -11.75 7.39
N MET A 76 1.19 -11.23 6.17
CA MET A 76 2.30 -10.38 5.77
C MET A 76 1.96 -8.92 6.05
N VAL A 77 2.75 -8.27 6.90
CA VAL A 77 2.66 -6.81 7.12
C VAL A 77 3.24 -6.11 5.90
N VAL A 78 2.41 -5.31 5.23
CA VAL A 78 2.78 -4.53 4.04
C VAL A 78 2.89 -3.04 4.32
N GLY A 79 2.41 -2.58 5.47
CA GLY A 79 2.59 -1.21 5.91
C GLY A 79 2.14 -0.97 7.34
N TYR A 80 2.45 0.21 7.87
CA TYR A 80 1.99 0.64 9.20
C TYR A 80 2.01 2.15 9.36
N ALA A 81 1.22 2.64 10.31
CA ALA A 81 1.25 4.03 10.72
C ALA A 81 2.45 4.32 11.64
N ILE A 82 3.06 5.48 11.43
CA ILE A 82 4.00 6.13 12.35
C ILE A 82 3.25 7.26 13.05
N LEU A 83 3.36 7.34 14.37
CA LEU A 83 2.62 8.32 15.16
C LEU A 83 3.43 9.59 15.42
N GLN A 84 2.69 10.68 15.62
CA GLN A 84 3.16 11.94 16.18
C GLN A 84 3.70 11.75 17.60
N GLU A 85 4.54 12.66 18.06
CA GLU A 85 5.21 12.56 19.36
C GLU A 85 4.25 12.63 20.54
N ASP A 86 3.17 13.40 20.39
CA ASP A 86 2.12 13.62 21.38
C ASP A 86 1.09 12.48 21.43
N ALA A 87 1.22 11.46 20.58
CA ALA A 87 0.29 10.34 20.54
C ALA A 87 0.21 9.64 21.92
N PRO A 88 -0.98 9.54 22.53
CA PRO A 88 -1.14 9.01 23.87
C PRO A 88 -1.01 7.48 23.88
N LYS A 89 -0.67 6.94 25.05
CA LYS A 89 -0.78 5.50 25.29
C LYS A 89 -2.23 5.12 25.56
N HIS A 90 -2.63 3.96 25.06
CA HIS A 90 -3.91 3.35 25.34
C HIS A 90 -3.95 2.83 26.79
N ARG A 91 -4.98 3.26 27.55
CA ARG A 91 -5.05 3.06 29.00
C ARG A 91 -4.99 1.60 29.44
N ALA A 92 -5.68 0.70 28.73
CA ALA A 92 -5.78 -0.71 29.13
C ALA A 92 -4.52 -1.54 28.85
N THR A 93 -3.74 -1.14 27.84
CA THR A 93 -2.62 -1.95 27.32
C THR A 93 -1.26 -1.31 27.61
N ASN A 94 -1.24 -0.05 28.04
CA ASN A 94 -0.04 0.77 28.22
C ASN A 94 0.84 0.86 26.94
N GLY A 95 0.27 0.60 25.78
CA GLY A 95 0.91 0.68 24.46
C GLY A 95 0.28 1.75 23.58
N TYR A 96 0.84 1.98 22.41
CA TYR A 96 0.30 2.91 21.41
C TYR A 96 -0.73 2.23 20.51
N CYS A 97 -1.70 3.02 20.05
CA CYS A 97 -2.69 2.60 19.05
C CYS A 97 -2.17 2.91 17.65
N ARG A 98 -1.94 1.91 16.80
CA ARG A 98 -1.35 2.07 15.45
C ARG A 98 -2.11 1.24 14.42
N ARG A 99 -2.35 1.81 13.24
CA ARG A 99 -2.81 1.05 12.07
C ARG A 99 -1.68 0.19 11.53
N VAL A 100 -2.01 -1.06 11.21
CA VAL A 100 -1.22 -2.00 10.43
C VAL A 100 -1.99 -2.36 9.18
N PHE A 101 -1.29 -2.37 8.05
CA PHE A 101 -1.78 -2.84 6.76
C PHE A 101 -1.15 -4.20 6.47
N TYR A 102 -1.99 -5.17 6.10
CA TYR A 102 -1.54 -6.53 5.90
C TYR A 102 -2.31 -7.25 4.79
N LEU A 103 -1.71 -8.33 4.30
CA LEU A 103 -2.35 -9.33 3.47
C LEU A 103 -2.28 -10.66 4.23
N SER A 104 -3.40 -11.37 4.32
CA SER A 104 -3.41 -12.75 4.81
C SER A 104 -2.85 -13.71 3.76
N THR A 105 -2.46 -14.92 4.15
CA THR A 105 -2.03 -15.96 3.21
C THR A 105 -3.08 -16.21 2.12
N GLU A 106 -4.37 -16.24 2.48
CA GLU A 106 -5.47 -16.43 1.53
C GLU A 106 -5.60 -15.27 0.53
N ASP A 107 -5.30 -14.02 0.95
CA ASP A 107 -5.37 -12.85 0.07
C ASP A 107 -4.36 -12.92 -1.09
N PHE A 108 -3.25 -13.66 -0.94
CA PHE A 108 -2.30 -13.90 -2.04
C PHE A 108 -2.83 -14.88 -3.09
N GLU A 109 -3.71 -15.79 -2.67
CA GLU A 109 -4.32 -16.83 -3.52
C GLU A 109 -5.70 -16.41 -4.05
N THR A 110 -6.25 -15.30 -3.53
CA THR A 110 -7.58 -14.81 -3.86
C THR A 110 -7.64 -14.22 -5.28
N ASN A 111 -8.77 -14.42 -5.93
CA ASN A 111 -9.06 -13.89 -7.25
C ASN A 111 -9.11 -12.34 -7.22
N LEU A 112 -8.35 -11.71 -8.12
CA LEU A 112 -8.21 -10.25 -8.18
C LEU A 112 -9.53 -9.51 -8.47
N ASN A 113 -10.54 -10.19 -9.02
CA ASN A 113 -11.83 -9.60 -9.33
C ASN A 113 -12.83 -9.62 -8.15
N ALA A 114 -12.44 -10.19 -7.01
CA ALA A 114 -13.28 -10.29 -5.83
C ALA A 114 -12.51 -9.85 -4.59
N PHE A 115 -12.47 -8.54 -4.35
CA PHE A 115 -11.87 -8.01 -3.13
C PHE A 115 -12.61 -8.54 -1.89
N PRO A 116 -11.89 -8.96 -0.84
CA PRO A 116 -12.50 -9.34 0.41
C PRO A 116 -13.37 -8.23 1.00
N VAL A 117 -14.38 -8.62 1.78
CA VAL A 117 -15.10 -7.68 2.63
C VAL A 117 -14.09 -6.97 3.54
N GLU A 118 -14.20 -5.65 3.64
CA GLU A 118 -13.26 -4.74 4.35
C GLU A 118 -11.89 -4.52 3.70
N ALA A 119 -11.71 -4.92 2.43
CA ALA A 119 -10.56 -4.49 1.64
C ALA A 119 -10.51 -2.96 1.54
N ILE A 120 -9.31 -2.40 1.62
CA ILE A 120 -9.04 -0.96 1.50
C ILE A 120 -8.10 -0.72 0.32
N ASP A 121 -8.40 0.30 -0.48
CA ASP A 121 -7.50 0.84 -1.50
C ASP A 121 -6.27 1.44 -0.82
N PRO A 122 -5.06 0.88 -1.01
CA PRO A 122 -3.85 1.42 -0.41
C PRO A 122 -3.54 2.84 -0.90
N LYS A 123 -3.98 3.24 -2.10
CA LYS A 123 -3.80 4.60 -2.65
C LYS A 123 -4.75 5.63 -2.01
N ALA A 124 -5.88 5.18 -1.45
CA ALA A 124 -6.81 6.02 -0.71
C ALA A 124 -6.40 6.23 0.76
N VAL A 125 -5.40 5.48 1.25
CA VAL A 125 -4.91 5.60 2.62
C VAL A 125 -3.95 6.76 2.74
N LEU A 126 -4.29 7.72 3.60
CA LEU A 126 -3.42 8.82 4.01
C LEU A 126 -3.35 8.87 5.54
N PRO A 127 -2.34 9.55 6.13
CA PRO A 127 -2.33 9.84 7.56
C PRO A 127 -3.63 10.55 7.97
N SER A 128 -4.27 10.06 9.04
CA SER A 128 -5.56 10.56 9.53
C SER A 128 -6.77 10.32 8.61
N VAL A 129 -6.62 9.56 7.53
CA VAL A 129 -7.70 9.18 6.62
C VAL A 129 -7.83 7.66 6.63
N ALA A 130 -9.04 7.15 6.93
CA ALA A 130 -9.29 5.71 7.05
C ALA A 130 -8.97 4.94 5.75
N GLY A 131 -9.15 5.58 4.60
CA GLY A 131 -9.17 4.96 3.28
C GLY A 131 -10.59 4.59 2.86
N GLY A 132 -10.73 4.14 1.63
CA GLY A 132 -11.98 3.62 1.07
C GLY A 132 -11.77 2.24 0.45
N PRO A 133 -12.83 1.54 0.08
CA PRO A 133 -12.69 0.29 -0.66
C PRO A 133 -11.95 0.53 -1.98
N PRO A 134 -11.23 -0.48 -2.50
CA PRO A 134 -10.71 -0.46 -3.87
C PRO A 134 -11.82 -0.07 -4.85
N PRO A 135 -11.52 0.75 -5.88
CA PRO A 135 -12.47 0.97 -6.94
C PRO A 135 -12.85 -0.39 -7.54
N TYR A 136 -14.14 -0.65 -7.70
CA TYR A 136 -14.57 -1.77 -8.51
C TYR A 136 -14.05 -1.54 -9.92
N GLU A 137 -13.12 -2.38 -10.39
CA GLU A 137 -12.76 -2.38 -11.80
C GLU A 137 -14.01 -2.78 -12.59
N HIS A 138 -14.64 -1.81 -13.25
CA HIS A 138 -15.48 -2.13 -14.39
C HIS A 138 -14.56 -2.75 -15.44
N TYR A 139 -14.98 -3.91 -15.97
CA TYR A 139 -14.31 -4.79 -16.92
C TYR A 139 -13.77 -4.11 -18.21
N GLU A 140 -12.83 -3.17 -18.12
CA GLU A 140 -12.20 -2.54 -19.30
C GLU A 140 -10.85 -3.17 -19.64
N ASN A 141 -10.22 -3.93 -18.72
CA ASN A 141 -8.92 -4.58 -18.94
C ASN A 141 -8.98 -6.05 -19.44
N GLY A 142 -10.18 -6.61 -19.65
CA GLY A 142 -10.35 -7.88 -20.38
C GLY A 142 -9.90 -9.18 -19.67
N TYR A 143 -9.67 -9.18 -18.36
CA TYR A 143 -9.28 -10.41 -17.64
C TYR A 143 -10.49 -11.28 -17.24
N PRO A 144 -10.45 -12.61 -17.45
CA PRO A 144 -11.54 -13.51 -17.08
C PRO A 144 -11.80 -13.56 -15.57
N PRO A 145 -13.04 -13.86 -15.14
CA PRO A 145 -13.45 -13.83 -13.73
C PRO A 145 -12.84 -14.93 -12.85
N TYR A 146 -11.88 -15.72 -13.35
CA TYR A 146 -11.20 -16.81 -12.65
C TYR A 146 -9.68 -16.64 -12.56
N MET A 147 -9.13 -15.54 -13.10
CA MET A 147 -7.69 -15.34 -13.20
C MET A 147 -7.05 -14.94 -11.86
N ARG A 148 -5.96 -15.61 -11.48
CA ARG A 148 -5.21 -15.35 -10.24
C ARG A 148 -4.08 -14.34 -10.45
N ARG A 149 -3.63 -13.71 -9.37
CA ARG A 149 -2.52 -12.74 -9.38
C ARG A 149 -1.20 -13.32 -9.86
N SER A 150 -0.89 -14.54 -9.43
CA SER A 150 0.30 -15.29 -9.90
C SER A 150 0.31 -15.41 -11.42
N GLU A 151 -0.84 -15.69 -12.04
CA GLU A 151 -0.97 -15.85 -13.49
C GLU A 151 -0.81 -14.52 -14.26
N VAL A 152 -1.19 -13.38 -13.67
CA VAL A 152 -0.97 -12.05 -14.26
C VAL A 152 0.50 -11.66 -14.20
N ILE A 153 1.17 -11.93 -13.07
CA ILE A 153 2.61 -11.67 -12.89
C ILE A 153 3.41 -12.53 -13.88
N GLU A 154 3.10 -13.82 -13.98
CA GLU A 154 3.72 -14.72 -14.96
C GLU A 154 3.50 -14.25 -16.40
N ARG A 155 2.30 -13.81 -16.75
CA ARG A 155 2.02 -13.28 -18.10
C ARG A 155 2.79 -12.00 -18.40
N LYS A 156 2.86 -11.05 -17.46
CA LYS A 156 3.64 -9.82 -17.66
C LYS A 156 5.13 -10.11 -17.81
N GLN A 157 5.69 -10.97 -16.96
CA GLN A 157 7.08 -11.41 -17.09
C GLN A 157 7.35 -12.09 -18.44
N ASN A 158 6.43 -12.94 -18.92
CA ASN A 158 6.55 -13.59 -20.22
C ASN A 158 6.39 -12.60 -21.40
N LEU A 159 5.55 -11.57 -21.27
CA LEU A 159 5.38 -10.53 -22.29
C LEU A 159 6.61 -9.61 -22.40
N ASP A 160 7.19 -9.24 -21.25
CA ASP A 160 8.42 -8.44 -21.18
C ASP A 160 9.61 -9.22 -21.77
N LEU A 161 9.68 -10.53 -21.53
CA LEU A 161 10.67 -11.43 -22.14
C LEU A 161 10.50 -11.55 -23.66
N GLN A 162 9.26 -11.65 -24.17
CA GLN A 162 9.00 -11.68 -25.61
C GLN A 162 9.31 -10.35 -26.30
N THR A 163 9.08 -9.23 -25.63
CA THR A 163 9.36 -7.89 -26.17
C THR A 163 10.87 -7.61 -26.20
N ALA A 164 11.63 -8.15 -25.25
CA ALA A 164 13.09 -8.10 -25.25
C ALA A 164 13.73 -8.93 -26.39
N ASP A 165 13.10 -10.03 -26.80
CA ASP A 165 13.62 -10.93 -27.85
C ASP A 165 13.37 -10.40 -29.28
N MET A 166 12.37 -9.52 -29.47
CA MET A 166 12.10 -8.87 -30.77
C MET A 166 12.99 -7.64 -31.06
N GLY A 167 13.94 -7.32 -30.18
CA GLY A 167 14.79 -6.13 -30.24
C GLY A 167 16.11 -6.23 -31.02
N VAL A 168 16.34 -7.27 -31.83
CA VAL A 168 17.58 -7.38 -32.64
C VAL A 168 17.26 -7.88 -34.06
N GLY A 169 16.79 -6.97 -34.91
CA GLY A 169 16.51 -7.24 -36.32
C GLY A 169 16.88 -6.07 -37.22
N GLY A 170 18.12 -5.58 -37.12
CA GLY A 170 18.65 -4.56 -38.02
C GLY A 170 18.85 -5.12 -39.43
N VAL A 171 17.95 -4.80 -40.35
CA VAL A 171 18.09 -5.10 -41.78
C VAL A 171 19.10 -4.13 -42.40
N PRO A 172 20.18 -4.59 -43.06
CA PRO A 172 21.08 -3.71 -43.79
C PRO A 172 20.39 -3.23 -45.07
N ILE A 173 20.15 -1.93 -45.16
CA ILE A 173 19.72 -1.22 -46.37
C ILE A 173 20.87 -1.20 -47.38
N THR A 174 20.72 -1.95 -48.46
CA THR A 174 21.57 -1.90 -49.65
C THR A 174 21.34 -0.57 -50.38
N ALA A 175 22.37 0.28 -50.43
CA ALA A 175 22.40 1.46 -51.29
C ALA A 175 22.87 1.04 -52.70
N THR A 176 22.02 1.25 -53.69
CA THR A 176 22.36 1.15 -55.11
C THR A 176 23.05 2.43 -55.56
N SER A 177 24.18 2.27 -56.25
CA SER A 177 25.01 3.30 -56.88
C SER A 177 24.30 4.11 -57.98
N PRO A 178 24.94 5.19 -58.44
CA PRO A 178 25.24 5.38 -59.85
C PRO A 178 26.71 5.07 -60.17
#